data_AF-A0AA38SQP2-F1
#
_entry.id   AF-A0AA38SQP2-F1
#
_cell.length_a   1.000
_cell.length_b   1.000
_cell.length_c   1.000
_cell.angle_alpha   90.00
_cell.angle_beta   90.00
_cell.angle_gamma   90.00
#
_symmetry.space_group_name_H-M   'P 1'
#
loop_
_entity.id
_entity.type
_entity.pdbx_description
1 polymer ?
#
loop_
_entity_poly.entity_id
_entity_poly.type
_entity_poly.pdbx_seq_one_letter_code
_entity_poly.pdbx_strand_id
1 'polypeptide(L)'
;MVKFETKLLAVSLLEEYAFDHPRPRLPPSMSAQFKAHKKHKPSFYALTGLNPDLQEHKKMVKICCIGAGYVGGPTMAVIALKCPDVQVAVVDISVPRITAWNSDQLPIYEPGLDEVVKQCRGKNLFFSTDVEKHVCEADIVFVSVNTPTKTRGLGAGKAADLTYWESAARMIADVSKSDKIVVEKSTVPVKTAEAIEKILTHNSKGINFQILSNPEFLAEGTAIQDLFKPDRVLIGGRETPGGQKAIQTLKDVYAHWVPEENIITTNLWSAELSKLAANAFLAQRISSVNAMSALCEATGANVSQVAYAVGKDTRIGPKFLNASVGFGGSCFQKDILNLVYICECNGLPEVAEYWKQVIKINDYQKTRFVNRVVASMFNTVSNKKIAILGFAFKKDTGDTRETPAIDVCKGLLGDKAMLSIYDPQVTEDQIQRDLSMKKFDWDHPLHLQPMSPTTVKQVGVVWDAYEATKDAHGICILTEWDEFKNLDFQRIYNNMQKPAFVFDGRNVVDSEKLRQIGFIVYSIGKPLDAWLKDMPALV
;
A
#
# COMPACT_ATOMS: atom_id res chain seq x y z
N MET A 1 22.20 -31.38 -49.27
CA MET A 1 21.60 -32.40 -48.38
C MET A 1 20.20 -31.94 -48.03
N VAL A 2 19.24 -32.81 -48.27
CA VAL A 2 17.89 -32.51 -48.79
C VAL A 2 16.83 -32.36 -47.70
N LYS A 3 15.89 -31.43 -47.94
CA LYS A 3 14.62 -31.17 -47.21
C LYS A 3 13.74 -32.43 -47.10
N PHE A 4 12.88 -32.50 -46.07
CA PHE A 4 11.65 -33.29 -46.14
C PHE A 4 10.45 -32.52 -45.57
N GLU A 5 9.56 -32.10 -46.48
CA GLU A 5 8.12 -31.94 -46.30
C GLU A 5 7.43 -33.27 -46.60
N THR A 6 6.29 -33.57 -45.96
CA THR A 6 4.99 -34.08 -46.52
C THR A 6 4.11 -34.63 -45.38
N LYS A 7 2.91 -34.08 -45.12
CA LYS A 7 1.56 -34.30 -45.70
C LYS A 7 0.82 -35.59 -45.24
N LEU A 8 -0.32 -35.34 -44.57
CA LEU A 8 -1.67 -35.93 -44.71
C LEU A 8 -1.84 -37.35 -45.28
N LEU A 9 -2.62 -38.18 -44.58
CA LEU A 9 -3.79 -38.88 -45.15
C LEU A 9 -4.71 -39.46 -44.05
N ALA A 10 -6.02 -39.35 -44.32
CA ALA A 10 -7.14 -39.88 -43.56
C ALA A 10 -7.69 -41.14 -44.26
N VAL A 11 -8.18 -42.12 -43.49
CA VAL A 11 -9.08 -43.24 -43.89
C VAL A 11 -9.74 -43.76 -42.59
N SER A 12 -10.98 -43.37 -42.27
CA SER A 12 -12.24 -44.12 -42.43
C SER A 12 -12.24 -45.57 -41.93
N LEU A 13 -13.19 -45.91 -41.04
CA LEU A 13 -13.97 -47.16 -41.09
C LEU A 13 -15.21 -47.04 -40.17
N LEU A 14 -16.38 -47.13 -40.81
CA LEU A 14 -17.71 -47.38 -40.28
C LEU A 14 -17.99 -48.88 -40.42
N GLU A 15 -18.77 -49.45 -39.50
CA GLU A 15 -19.79 -50.52 -39.70
C GLU A 15 -20.37 -50.85 -38.31
N GLU A 16 -21.61 -50.43 -38.02
CA GLU A 16 -22.88 -51.17 -38.18
C GLU A 16 -23.11 -52.27 -37.13
N TYR A 17 -24.16 -52.13 -36.31
CA TYR A 17 -25.17 -53.17 -36.05
C TYR A 17 -26.42 -52.55 -35.39
N ALA A 18 -27.58 -52.98 -35.88
CA ALA A 18 -28.91 -52.41 -35.66
C ALA A 18 -29.81 -53.27 -34.73
N PHE A 19 -31.04 -52.77 -34.50
CA PHE A 19 -32.25 -53.35 -33.85
C PHE A 19 -32.30 -53.26 -32.31
N ASP A 20 -33.40 -52.93 -31.62
CA ASP A 20 -34.83 -52.84 -31.95
C ASP A 20 -35.58 -51.99 -30.89
N HIS A 21 -36.75 -51.42 -31.22
CA HIS A 21 -37.65 -50.68 -30.30
C HIS A 21 -38.79 -51.57 -29.78
N PRO A 22 -39.45 -51.26 -28.63
CA PRO A 22 -40.74 -50.55 -28.72
C PRO A 22 -41.07 -49.56 -27.58
N ARG A 23 -41.88 -48.55 -27.91
CA ARG A 23 -42.52 -47.55 -27.02
C ARG A 23 -43.83 -48.08 -26.43
N PRO A 24 -44.30 -47.60 -25.25
CA PRO A 24 -45.65 -47.86 -24.76
C PRO A 24 -46.71 -46.89 -25.32
N ARG A 25 -47.92 -47.42 -25.47
CA ARG A 25 -49.14 -46.84 -26.06
C ARG A 25 -49.95 -45.99 -25.06
N LEU A 26 -50.58 -44.92 -25.55
CA LEU A 26 -51.69 -44.20 -24.92
C LEU A 26 -53.05 -44.74 -25.41
N PRO A 27 -54.12 -44.73 -24.59
CA PRO A 27 -55.45 -45.24 -24.98
C PRO A 27 -56.36 -44.16 -25.61
N PRO A 28 -57.45 -44.56 -26.32
CA PRO A 28 -58.25 -43.68 -27.16
C PRO A 28 -59.53 -43.12 -26.51
N SER A 29 -60.06 -42.08 -27.16
CA SER A 29 -61.22 -41.23 -26.87
C SER A 29 -62.60 -41.92 -26.80
N MET A 30 -63.55 -41.31 -26.07
CA MET A 30 -64.98 -41.37 -26.41
C MET A 30 -65.73 -40.05 -26.06
N SER A 31 -66.35 -39.49 -27.11
CA SER A 31 -67.62 -38.73 -27.21
C SER A 31 -68.10 -37.75 -26.12
N ALA A 32 -68.40 -36.50 -26.52
CA ALA A 32 -69.79 -36.00 -26.65
C ALA A 32 -69.83 -34.51 -27.05
N GLN A 33 -70.90 -34.16 -27.75
CA GLN A 33 -71.16 -32.95 -28.54
C GLN A 33 -72.11 -31.96 -27.82
N PHE A 34 -71.94 -30.65 -28.11
CA PHE A 34 -72.96 -29.59 -28.21
C PHE A 34 -73.80 -29.14 -26.98
N LYS A 35 -73.56 -27.92 -26.45
CA LYS A 35 -74.36 -26.67 -26.73
C LYS A 35 -74.03 -25.50 -25.79
N ALA A 36 -73.59 -24.41 -26.43
CA ALA A 36 -73.83 -22.98 -26.18
C ALA A 36 -74.08 -22.47 -24.74
N HIS A 37 -73.17 -21.65 -24.22
CA HIS A 37 -73.51 -20.46 -23.42
C HIS A 37 -72.63 -19.25 -23.79
N LYS A 38 -73.27 -18.08 -23.66
CA LYS A 38 -73.00 -16.74 -24.18
C LYS A 38 -71.58 -16.18 -24.05
N LYS A 39 -71.23 -15.40 -25.09
CA LYS A 39 -70.11 -14.45 -25.22
C LYS A 39 -69.89 -13.61 -23.94
N HIS A 40 -68.68 -13.70 -23.37
CA HIS A 40 -68.01 -12.58 -22.73
C HIS A 40 -66.64 -12.40 -23.41
N LYS A 41 -66.35 -11.17 -23.87
CA LYS A 41 -65.06 -10.81 -24.47
C LYS A 41 -63.95 -11.00 -23.43
N PRO A 42 -62.85 -11.72 -23.72
CA PRO A 42 -61.67 -11.66 -22.89
C PRO A 42 -60.96 -10.32 -23.14
N SER A 43 -60.63 -9.66 -22.04
CA SER A 43 -59.69 -8.54 -21.96
C SER A 43 -58.36 -8.90 -22.63
N PHE A 44 -57.72 -7.91 -23.25
CA PHE A 44 -56.47 -7.97 -24.02
C PHE A 44 -55.22 -8.40 -23.20
N TYR A 45 -55.39 -8.83 -21.94
CA TYR A 45 -54.33 -9.14 -20.98
C TYR A 45 -53.85 -10.60 -20.98
N ALA A 46 -54.30 -11.45 -21.92
CA ALA A 46 -53.99 -12.89 -21.89
C ALA A 46 -52.86 -13.35 -22.85
N LEU A 47 -52.05 -12.44 -23.42
CA LEU A 47 -51.08 -12.82 -24.47
C LEU A 47 -49.65 -12.27 -24.35
N THR A 48 -49.24 -11.65 -23.23
CA THR A 48 -47.85 -11.14 -23.11
C THR A 48 -47.07 -11.57 -21.87
N GLY A 49 -47.65 -12.26 -20.88
CA GLY A 49 -46.88 -12.88 -19.78
C GLY A 49 -45.93 -11.94 -19.00
N LEU A 50 -46.08 -10.63 -19.13
CA LEU A 50 -45.25 -9.63 -18.46
C LEU A 50 -46.15 -8.84 -17.51
N ASN A 51 -45.99 -9.12 -16.22
CA ASN A 51 -46.54 -8.30 -15.14
C ASN A 51 -45.69 -7.01 -15.06
N PRO A 52 -46.22 -5.80 -15.31
CA PRO A 52 -45.43 -4.57 -15.30
C PRO A 52 -44.92 -4.15 -13.91
N ASP A 53 -45.45 -4.75 -12.84
CA ASP A 53 -45.21 -4.34 -11.44
C ASP A 53 -44.27 -5.26 -10.66
N LEU A 54 -43.40 -6.03 -11.34
CA LEU A 54 -42.28 -6.75 -10.72
C LEU A 54 -40.94 -6.17 -11.19
N GLN A 55 -40.77 -4.86 -11.05
CA GLN A 55 -39.43 -4.34 -10.80
C GLN A 55 -39.12 -4.62 -9.33
N GLU A 56 -38.43 -5.73 -9.04
CA GLU A 56 -37.68 -5.84 -7.79
C GLU A 56 -36.78 -4.59 -7.72
N HIS A 57 -37.16 -3.60 -6.91
CA HIS A 57 -36.26 -2.53 -6.53
C HIS A 57 -35.06 -3.18 -5.84
N LYS A 58 -34.01 -3.45 -6.60
CA LYS A 58 -32.76 -4.02 -6.10
C LYS A 58 -32.30 -3.12 -4.96
N LYS A 59 -32.39 -3.61 -3.72
CA LYS A 59 -32.06 -2.85 -2.51
C LYS A 59 -30.64 -2.29 -2.70
N MET A 60 -30.52 -0.96 -2.68
CA MET A 60 -29.24 -0.26 -2.80
C MET A 60 -28.32 -0.74 -1.67
N VAL A 61 -27.14 -1.26 -2.03
CA VAL A 61 -26.15 -1.72 -1.05
C VAL A 61 -25.54 -0.49 -0.37
N LYS A 62 -25.53 -0.49 0.96
CA LYS A 62 -24.91 0.57 1.75
C LYS A 62 -23.57 0.11 2.32
N ILE A 63 -22.51 0.85 2.00
CA ILE A 63 -21.17 0.65 2.52
C ILE A 63 -20.83 1.79 3.47
N CYS A 64 -20.36 1.46 4.67
CA CYS A 64 -19.73 2.40 5.60
C CYS A 64 -18.25 2.05 5.75
N CYS A 65 -17.35 3.02 5.71
CA CYS A 65 -15.92 2.82 5.96
C CYS A 65 -15.48 3.66 7.16
N ILE A 66 -15.08 2.98 8.24
CA ILE A 66 -14.50 3.61 9.42
C ILE A 66 -13.01 3.87 9.16
N GLY A 67 -12.63 5.15 9.10
CA GLY A 67 -11.27 5.62 8.83
C GLY A 67 -11.19 6.34 7.48
N ALA A 68 -10.99 7.65 7.51
CA ALA A 68 -10.90 8.51 6.32
C ALA A 68 -9.45 8.84 5.94
N GLY A 69 -8.53 7.90 6.16
CA GLY A 69 -7.10 8.07 5.83
C GLY A 69 -6.75 7.71 4.38
N TYR A 70 -5.45 7.45 4.15
CA TYR A 70 -4.88 7.09 2.85
C TYR A 70 -5.46 5.80 2.23
N VAL A 71 -6.01 4.88 3.05
CA VAL A 71 -6.59 3.64 2.55
C VAL A 71 -8.10 3.79 2.34
N GLY A 72 -8.83 4.15 3.40
CA GLY A 72 -10.29 4.23 3.37
C GLY A 72 -10.83 5.26 2.38
N GLY A 73 -10.26 6.48 2.35
CA GLY A 73 -10.73 7.55 1.46
C GLY A 73 -10.65 7.18 -0.03
N PRO A 74 -9.45 6.92 -0.58
CA PRO A 74 -9.29 6.55 -1.98
C PRO A 74 -10.06 5.28 -2.39
N THR A 75 -10.02 4.23 -1.56
CA THR A 75 -10.73 2.97 -1.87
C THR A 75 -12.24 3.22 -2.03
N MET A 76 -12.83 3.95 -1.08
CA MET A 76 -14.27 4.23 -1.08
C MET A 76 -14.67 5.20 -2.19
N ALA A 77 -13.81 6.16 -2.53
CA ALA A 77 -14.03 7.05 -3.66
C ALA A 77 -14.07 6.29 -4.99
N VAL A 78 -13.16 5.33 -5.18
CA VAL A 78 -13.17 4.47 -6.38
C VAL A 78 -14.37 3.53 -6.40
N ILE A 79 -14.75 2.92 -5.27
CA ILE A 79 -15.97 2.10 -5.19
C ILE A 79 -17.20 2.93 -5.58
N ALA A 80 -17.35 4.13 -5.02
CA ALA A 80 -18.47 5.00 -5.35
C ALA A 80 -18.49 5.38 -6.85
N LEU A 81 -17.33 5.65 -7.45
CA LEU A 81 -17.23 5.95 -8.88
C LEU A 81 -17.61 4.76 -9.76
N LYS A 82 -17.17 3.56 -9.40
CA LYS A 82 -17.34 2.35 -10.21
C LYS A 82 -18.70 1.65 -9.96
N CYS A 83 -19.35 1.96 -8.85
CA CYS A 83 -20.63 1.39 -8.46
C CYS A 83 -21.66 2.50 -8.14
N PRO A 84 -22.27 3.14 -9.17
CA PRO A 84 -23.26 4.20 -8.95
C PRO A 84 -24.47 3.78 -8.11
N ASP A 85 -24.80 2.48 -8.12
CA ASP A 85 -25.92 1.88 -7.39
C ASP A 85 -25.54 1.47 -5.95
N VAL A 86 -24.34 1.84 -5.49
CA VAL A 86 -23.86 1.61 -4.12
C VAL A 86 -23.72 2.95 -3.42
N GLN A 87 -24.32 3.07 -2.24
CA GLN A 87 -24.14 4.23 -1.38
C GLN A 87 -22.94 4.01 -0.46
N VAL A 88 -22.00 4.94 -0.46
CA VAL A 88 -20.74 4.85 0.29
C VAL A 88 -20.62 6.02 1.26
N ALA A 89 -20.48 5.72 2.55
CA ALA A 89 -20.19 6.69 3.60
C ALA A 89 -18.79 6.41 4.18
N VAL A 90 -17.92 7.41 4.17
CA VAL A 90 -16.60 7.38 4.82
C VAL A 90 -16.71 8.19 6.11
N VAL A 91 -16.39 7.56 7.24
CA VAL A 91 -16.54 8.18 8.56
C VAL A 91 -15.23 8.20 9.33
N ASP A 92 -15.00 9.25 10.11
CA ASP A 92 -13.82 9.42 10.95
C ASP A 92 -14.16 10.30 12.15
N ILE A 93 -13.52 10.05 13.30
CA ILE A 93 -13.66 10.86 14.50
C ILE A 93 -12.99 12.23 14.35
N SER A 94 -12.05 12.36 13.41
CA SER A 94 -11.35 13.60 13.13
C SER A 94 -12.22 14.57 12.33
N VAL A 95 -12.86 15.50 13.05
CA VAL A 95 -13.63 16.61 12.45
C VAL A 95 -12.80 17.40 11.41
N PRO A 96 -11.53 17.79 11.67
CA PRO A 96 -10.74 18.51 10.67
C PRO A 96 -10.54 17.71 9.38
N ARG A 97 -10.31 16.39 9.50
CA ARG A 97 -10.11 15.51 8.34
C ARG A 97 -11.39 15.36 7.51
N ILE A 98 -12.53 15.14 8.14
CA ILE A 98 -13.83 15.05 7.45
C ILE A 98 -14.20 16.40 6.81
N THR A 99 -13.89 17.52 7.48
CA THR A 99 -14.09 18.86 6.92
C THR A 99 -13.28 19.04 5.64
N ALA A 100 -11.99 18.64 5.65
CA ALA A 100 -11.14 18.70 4.47
C ALA A 100 -11.66 17.82 3.32
N TRP A 101 -12.11 16.59 3.59
CA TRP A 101 -12.73 15.71 2.59
C TRP A 101 -14.01 16.29 1.96
N ASN A 102 -14.69 17.19 2.66
CA ASN A 102 -15.88 17.91 2.17
C ASN A 102 -15.55 19.28 1.54
N SER A 103 -14.28 19.68 1.49
CA SER A 103 -13.82 20.95 0.92
C SER A 103 -13.22 20.77 -0.48
N ASP A 104 -12.75 21.85 -1.10
CA ASP A 104 -12.00 21.78 -2.37
C ASP A 104 -10.52 21.40 -2.17
N GLN A 105 -10.06 21.29 -0.92
CA GLN A 105 -8.71 20.87 -0.56
C GLN A 105 -8.78 19.58 0.25
N LEU A 106 -8.52 18.46 -0.42
CA LEU A 106 -8.50 17.14 0.21
C LEU A 106 -7.39 17.05 1.28
N PRO A 107 -7.57 16.23 2.33
CA PRO A 107 -6.58 16.08 3.40
C PRO A 107 -5.35 15.24 3.00
N ILE A 108 -5.38 14.62 1.82
CA ILE A 108 -4.29 13.85 1.24
C ILE A 108 -4.12 14.23 -0.23
N TYR A 109 -2.88 14.22 -0.70
CA TYR A 109 -2.56 14.41 -2.11
C TYR A 109 -2.31 13.06 -2.77
N GLU A 110 -3.07 12.76 -3.82
CA GLU A 110 -2.87 11.60 -4.68
C GLU A 110 -3.23 11.99 -6.12
N PRO A 111 -2.38 11.67 -7.12
CA PRO A 111 -2.68 11.96 -8.51
C PRO A 111 -4.02 11.35 -8.95
N GLY A 112 -4.95 12.19 -9.41
CA GLY A 112 -6.27 11.79 -9.90
C GLY A 112 -7.36 11.65 -8.82
N LEU A 113 -7.04 11.78 -7.52
CA LEU A 113 -8.00 11.55 -6.44
C LEU A 113 -9.06 12.65 -6.37
N ASP A 114 -8.66 13.91 -6.56
CA ASP A 114 -9.56 15.07 -6.50
C ASP A 114 -10.67 14.96 -7.55
N GLU A 115 -10.32 14.56 -8.78
CA GLU A 115 -11.28 14.35 -9.86
C GLU A 115 -12.27 13.22 -9.55
N VAL A 116 -11.81 12.12 -8.96
CA VAL A 116 -12.66 10.98 -8.57
C VAL A 116 -13.64 11.39 -7.47
N VAL A 117 -13.16 12.08 -6.44
CA VAL A 117 -14.00 12.53 -5.31
C VAL A 117 -15.06 13.51 -5.78
N LYS A 118 -14.68 14.53 -6.58
CA LYS A 118 -15.63 15.54 -7.10
C LYS A 118 -16.75 14.95 -7.95
N GLN A 119 -16.49 13.85 -8.66
CA GLN A 119 -17.52 13.19 -9.48
C GLN A 119 -18.61 12.50 -8.65
N CYS A 120 -18.28 12.02 -7.44
CA CYS A 120 -19.14 11.14 -6.65
C CYS A 120 -19.67 11.79 -5.37
N ARG A 121 -18.93 12.76 -4.81
CA ARG A 121 -19.25 13.42 -3.54
C ARG A 121 -20.61 14.11 -3.62
N GLY A 122 -21.47 13.82 -2.64
CA GLY A 122 -22.83 14.35 -2.58
C GLY A 122 -23.84 13.64 -3.50
N LYS A 123 -23.40 12.65 -4.30
CA LYS A 123 -24.29 11.77 -5.09
C LYS A 123 -24.46 10.43 -4.40
N ASN A 124 -23.40 9.63 -4.39
CA ASN A 124 -23.35 8.34 -3.72
C ASN A 124 -22.13 8.18 -2.80
N LEU A 125 -21.22 9.16 -2.75
CA LEU A 125 -20.11 9.24 -1.80
C LEU A 125 -20.36 10.35 -0.77
N PHE A 126 -20.22 10.01 0.51
CA PHE A 126 -20.46 10.93 1.63
C PHE A 126 -19.32 10.83 2.66
N PHE A 127 -18.92 11.97 3.24
CA PHE A 127 -17.96 12.02 4.34
C PHE A 127 -18.64 12.61 5.58
N SER A 128 -18.55 11.92 6.71
CA SER A 128 -19.32 12.26 7.92
C SER A 128 -18.57 11.97 9.21
N THR A 129 -18.88 12.71 10.27
CA THR A 129 -18.43 12.41 11.64
C THR A 129 -19.47 11.61 12.43
N ASP A 130 -20.67 11.37 11.86
CA ASP A 130 -21.75 10.59 12.47
C ASP A 130 -21.51 9.08 12.24
N VAL A 131 -20.50 8.55 12.93
CA VAL A 131 -20.02 7.17 12.77
C VAL A 131 -21.13 6.15 13.07
N GLU A 132 -21.81 6.30 14.22
CA GLU A 132 -22.80 5.33 14.70
C GLU A 132 -23.99 5.19 13.76
N LYS A 133 -24.50 6.32 13.23
CA LYS A 133 -25.59 6.31 12.25
C LYS A 133 -25.21 5.52 11.00
N HIS A 134 -24.07 5.84 10.39
CA HIS A 134 -23.67 5.21 9.13
C HIS A 134 -23.34 3.73 9.30
N VAL A 135 -22.78 3.32 10.44
CA VAL A 135 -22.57 1.90 10.77
C VAL A 135 -23.91 1.18 10.98
N CYS A 136 -24.85 1.79 11.70
CA CYS A 136 -26.18 1.22 11.91
C CYS A 136 -26.90 0.94 10.57
N GLU A 137 -26.82 1.87 9.61
CA GLU A 137 -27.50 1.78 8.31
C GLU A 137 -26.81 0.87 7.28
N ALA A 138 -25.52 0.58 7.43
CA ALA A 138 -24.73 -0.12 6.41
C ALA A 138 -25.02 -1.63 6.35
N ASP A 139 -24.94 -2.20 5.14
CA ASP A 139 -24.91 -3.65 4.91
C ASP A 139 -23.47 -4.19 5.01
N ILE A 140 -22.48 -3.39 4.57
CA ILE A 140 -21.05 -3.69 4.63
C ILE A 140 -20.31 -2.59 5.39
N VAL A 141 -19.51 -2.95 6.39
CA VAL A 141 -18.70 -2.02 7.19
C VAL A 141 -17.22 -2.33 6.98
N PHE A 142 -16.52 -1.48 6.24
CA PHE A 142 -15.07 -1.50 6.18
C PHE A 142 -14.48 -0.85 7.42
N VAL A 143 -13.40 -1.43 7.93
CA VAL A 143 -12.62 -0.89 9.03
C VAL A 143 -11.20 -0.68 8.53
N SER A 144 -10.84 0.60 8.37
CA SER A 144 -9.59 1.09 7.80
C SER A 144 -8.88 2.01 8.82
N VAL A 145 -8.80 1.57 10.07
CA VAL A 145 -8.14 2.29 11.17
C VAL A 145 -6.67 1.91 11.29
N ASN A 146 -5.88 2.80 11.89
CA ASN A 146 -4.47 2.53 12.14
C ASN A 146 -4.29 1.43 13.19
N THR A 147 -3.21 0.67 13.05
CA THR A 147 -2.77 -0.40 13.96
C THR A 147 -1.34 -0.12 14.41
N PRO A 148 -1.10 0.95 15.20
CA PRO A 148 0.24 1.44 15.42
C PRO A 148 1.12 0.41 16.13
N THR A 149 2.42 0.47 15.91
CA THR A 149 3.38 -0.36 16.62
C THR A 149 3.34 -0.04 18.11
N LYS A 150 3.21 -1.05 18.97
CA LYS A 150 3.22 -0.86 20.42
C LYS A 150 4.55 -0.23 20.85
N THR A 151 4.50 0.84 21.64
CA THR A 151 5.69 1.50 22.21
C THR A 151 6.06 1.02 23.61
N ARG A 152 5.19 0.22 24.25
CA ARG A 152 5.39 -0.30 25.61
C ARG A 152 4.74 -1.67 25.82
N GLY A 153 5.21 -2.38 26.85
CA GLY A 153 4.69 -3.70 27.24
C GLY A 153 5.10 -4.82 26.29
N LEU A 154 4.38 -5.94 26.36
CA LEU A 154 4.67 -7.13 25.55
C LEU A 154 4.62 -6.82 24.05
N GLY A 155 5.68 -7.16 23.32
CA GLY A 155 5.80 -6.91 21.88
C GLY A 155 6.13 -5.46 21.51
N ALA A 156 6.59 -4.63 22.46
CA ALA A 156 7.01 -3.26 22.16
C ALA A 156 8.05 -3.21 21.03
N GLY A 157 7.84 -2.30 20.07
CA GLY A 157 8.67 -2.13 18.88
C GLY A 157 8.44 -3.16 17.77
N LYS A 158 7.46 -4.07 17.91
CA LYS A 158 7.16 -5.09 16.88
C LYS A 158 5.66 -5.37 16.69
N ALA A 159 4.95 -5.58 17.78
CA ALA A 159 3.54 -5.96 17.76
C ALA A 159 2.67 -4.76 17.40
N ALA A 160 1.61 -5.01 16.63
CA ALA A 160 0.59 -4.01 16.37
C ALA A 160 -0.30 -3.81 17.61
N ASP A 161 -0.68 -2.57 17.86
CA ASP A 161 -1.69 -2.16 18.83
C ASP A 161 -3.07 -2.22 18.17
N LEU A 162 -3.93 -3.09 18.70
CA LEU A 162 -5.27 -3.33 18.18
C LEU A 162 -6.34 -2.46 18.86
N THR A 163 -5.96 -1.51 19.72
CA THR A 163 -6.88 -0.66 20.50
C THR A 163 -7.98 -0.03 19.62
N TYR A 164 -7.63 0.56 18.48
CA TYR A 164 -8.61 1.21 17.59
C TYR A 164 -9.51 0.21 16.88
N TRP A 165 -8.97 -0.97 16.57
CA TRP A 165 -9.73 -2.05 15.94
C TRP A 165 -10.73 -2.68 16.90
N GLU A 166 -10.31 -2.96 18.14
CA GLU A 166 -11.19 -3.43 19.20
C GLU A 166 -12.30 -2.39 19.48
N SER A 167 -11.95 -1.11 19.56
CA SER A 167 -12.93 -0.03 19.76
C SER A 167 -13.95 0.04 18.62
N ALA A 168 -13.51 -0.07 17.37
CA ALA A 168 -14.42 -0.13 16.22
C ALA A 168 -15.33 -1.36 16.27
N ALA A 169 -14.80 -2.54 16.58
CA ALA A 169 -15.59 -3.77 16.69
C ALA A 169 -16.66 -3.69 17.77
N ARG A 170 -16.35 -3.13 18.94
CA ARG A 170 -17.31 -2.90 20.03
C ARG A 170 -18.42 -1.95 19.62
N MET A 171 -18.06 -0.80 19.03
CA MET A 171 -19.05 0.17 18.53
C MET A 171 -19.94 -0.44 17.45
N ILE A 172 -19.39 -1.22 16.51
CA ILE A 172 -20.17 -1.94 15.50
C ILE A 172 -21.19 -2.87 16.18
N ALA A 173 -20.78 -3.65 17.20
CA ALA A 173 -21.70 -4.53 17.92
C ALA A 173 -22.84 -3.74 18.61
N ASP A 174 -22.51 -2.60 19.22
CA ASP A 174 -23.44 -1.82 20.03
C ASP A 174 -24.55 -1.16 19.20
N VAL A 175 -24.21 -0.62 18.02
CA VAL A 175 -25.11 0.19 17.18
C VAL A 175 -25.82 -0.61 16.09
N SER A 176 -25.35 -1.82 15.78
CA SER A 176 -25.91 -2.64 14.70
C SER A 176 -27.30 -3.17 15.06
N LYS A 177 -28.25 -3.01 14.13
CA LYS A 177 -29.64 -3.46 14.26
C LYS A 177 -30.04 -4.55 13.25
N SER A 178 -29.11 -4.96 12.39
CA SER A 178 -29.30 -5.95 11.34
C SER A 178 -28.01 -6.73 11.14
N ASP A 179 -28.08 -7.87 10.45
CA ASP A 179 -26.91 -8.61 10.01
C ASP A 179 -25.99 -7.71 9.16
N LYS A 180 -24.67 -7.90 9.30
CA LYS A 180 -23.66 -7.10 8.59
C LYS A 180 -22.45 -7.93 8.14
N ILE A 181 -21.84 -7.48 7.04
CA ILE A 181 -20.50 -7.91 6.65
C ILE A 181 -19.50 -6.89 7.20
N VAL A 182 -18.56 -7.32 8.03
CA VAL A 182 -17.48 -6.47 8.54
C VAL A 182 -16.20 -6.83 7.80
N VAL A 183 -15.60 -5.85 7.13
CA VAL A 183 -14.44 -6.03 6.26
C VAL A 183 -13.22 -5.35 6.87
N GLU A 184 -12.23 -6.17 7.19
CA GLU A 184 -10.91 -5.76 7.61
C GLU A 184 -10.12 -5.29 6.39
N LYS A 185 -9.73 -4.01 6.34
CA LYS A 185 -9.05 -3.38 5.18
C LYS A 185 -7.61 -2.96 5.46
N SER A 186 -7.30 -2.68 6.72
CA SER A 186 -5.98 -2.25 7.16
C SER A 186 -4.95 -3.39 7.04
N THR A 187 -3.70 -3.14 7.41
CA THR A 187 -2.79 -4.26 7.71
C THR A 187 -2.97 -4.65 9.17
N VAL A 188 -3.39 -5.90 9.41
CA VAL A 188 -3.55 -6.48 10.75
C VAL A 188 -2.68 -7.72 10.93
N PRO A 189 -2.28 -8.06 12.16
CA PRO A 189 -1.66 -9.34 12.48
C PRO A 189 -2.59 -10.52 12.11
N VAL A 190 -1.99 -11.66 11.75
CA VAL A 190 -2.74 -12.90 11.51
C VAL A 190 -3.52 -13.30 12.76
N LYS A 191 -4.78 -13.72 12.58
CA LYS A 191 -5.80 -14.05 13.61
C LYS A 191 -6.49 -12.85 14.24
N THR A 192 -6.26 -11.62 13.77
CA THR A 192 -6.98 -10.44 14.28
C THR A 192 -8.47 -10.56 13.99
N ALA A 193 -8.85 -11.03 12.80
CA ALA A 193 -10.24 -11.24 12.44
C ALA A 193 -10.98 -12.26 13.36
N GLU A 194 -10.27 -13.25 13.92
CA GLU A 194 -10.85 -14.18 14.90
C GLU A 194 -11.14 -13.49 16.24
N ALA A 195 -10.24 -12.62 16.71
CA ALA A 195 -10.46 -11.85 17.93
C ALA A 195 -11.66 -10.89 17.78
N ILE A 196 -11.80 -10.28 16.60
CA ILE A 196 -12.93 -9.39 16.27
C ILE A 196 -14.25 -10.17 16.23
N GLU A 197 -14.26 -11.34 15.60
CA GLU A 197 -15.43 -12.21 15.55
C GLU A 197 -15.91 -12.57 16.97
N LYS A 198 -14.98 -12.84 17.89
CA LYS A 198 -15.31 -13.08 19.31
C LYS A 198 -15.97 -11.85 19.94
N ILE A 199 -15.44 -10.65 19.71
CA ILE A 199 -16.04 -9.40 20.24
C ILE A 199 -17.45 -9.20 19.68
N LEU A 200 -17.62 -9.27 18.36
CA LEU A 200 -18.90 -9.04 17.70
C LEU A 200 -19.95 -10.08 18.11
N THR A 201 -19.57 -11.35 18.17
CA THR A 201 -20.51 -12.45 18.51
C THR A 201 -20.98 -12.35 19.96
N HIS A 202 -20.08 -12.10 20.92
CA HIS A 202 -20.44 -12.07 22.34
C HIS A 202 -21.18 -10.80 22.75
N ASN A 203 -21.14 -9.74 21.95
CA ASN A 203 -21.91 -8.51 22.17
C ASN A 203 -23.12 -8.41 21.22
N SER A 204 -23.35 -9.44 20.38
CA SER A 204 -24.48 -9.45 19.45
C SER A 204 -25.81 -9.55 20.20
N LYS A 205 -26.81 -8.80 19.72
CA LYS A 205 -28.18 -8.81 20.25
C LYS A 205 -29.12 -9.61 19.34
N GLY A 206 -28.68 -10.80 18.92
CA GLY A 206 -29.44 -11.68 18.02
C GLY A 206 -29.28 -11.38 16.52
N ILE A 207 -28.18 -10.73 16.13
CA ILE A 207 -27.81 -10.44 14.74
C ILE A 207 -26.52 -11.17 14.37
N ASN A 208 -26.35 -11.48 13.08
CA ASN A 208 -25.19 -12.20 12.57
C ASN A 208 -24.17 -11.25 11.94
N PHE A 209 -22.90 -11.48 12.26
CA PHE A 209 -21.78 -10.80 11.62
C PHE A 209 -20.98 -11.79 10.77
N GLN A 210 -20.64 -11.38 9.54
CA GLN A 210 -19.68 -12.10 8.71
C GLN A 210 -18.40 -11.28 8.60
N ILE A 211 -17.26 -11.89 8.94
CA ILE A 211 -15.97 -11.19 8.94
C ILE A 211 -15.19 -11.58 7.70
N LEU A 212 -14.75 -10.56 6.96
CA LEU A 212 -13.87 -10.71 5.80
C LEU A 212 -12.56 -9.97 6.04
N SER A 213 -11.48 -10.49 5.48
CA SER A 213 -10.24 -9.73 5.28
C SER A 213 -10.15 -9.35 3.80
N ASN A 214 -9.93 -8.07 3.53
CA ASN A 214 -9.75 -7.54 2.19
C ASN A 214 -8.57 -6.58 2.18
N PRO A 215 -7.32 -7.09 2.23
CA PRO A 215 -6.16 -6.24 2.34
C PRO A 215 -6.06 -5.23 1.19
N GLU A 216 -5.47 -4.06 1.47
CA GLU A 216 -5.10 -3.10 0.43
C GLU A 216 -3.76 -3.50 -0.23
N PHE A 217 -3.53 -3.10 -1.49
CA PHE A 217 -2.23 -3.23 -2.16
C PHE A 217 -1.83 -1.96 -2.94
N LEU A 218 -2.42 -0.82 -2.61
CA LEU A 218 -2.11 0.46 -3.22
C LEU A 218 -0.75 0.97 -2.73
N ALA A 219 -0.08 1.76 -3.57
CA ALA A 219 1.11 2.51 -3.17
C ALA A 219 0.83 4.01 -3.26
N GLU A 220 1.32 4.76 -2.28
CA GLU A 220 1.21 6.23 -2.31
C GLU A 220 1.88 6.82 -3.56
N GLY A 221 1.24 7.80 -4.17
CA GLY A 221 1.60 8.40 -5.46
C GLY A 221 1.05 7.66 -6.68
N THR A 222 0.53 6.42 -6.52
CA THR A 222 -0.13 5.65 -7.60
C THR A 222 -1.49 5.09 -7.18
N ALA A 223 -2.05 5.54 -6.05
CA ALA A 223 -3.16 4.85 -5.40
C ALA A 223 -4.40 4.72 -6.29
N ILE A 224 -4.74 5.77 -7.06
CA ILE A 224 -5.89 5.75 -7.98
C ILE A 224 -5.66 4.77 -9.13
N GLN A 225 -4.46 4.72 -9.69
CA GLN A 225 -4.12 3.78 -10.76
C GLN A 225 -4.20 2.34 -10.25
N ASP A 226 -3.65 2.08 -9.06
CA ASP A 226 -3.64 0.77 -8.41
C ASP A 226 -5.07 0.30 -8.10
N LEU A 227 -5.98 1.21 -7.72
CA LEU A 227 -7.39 0.89 -7.46
C LEU A 227 -8.21 0.71 -8.75
N PHE A 228 -7.89 1.43 -9.83
CA PHE A 228 -8.56 1.27 -11.13
C PHE A 228 -8.15 -0.01 -11.85
N LYS A 229 -6.89 -0.41 -11.74
CA LYS A 229 -6.32 -1.58 -12.41
C LYS A 229 -5.45 -2.38 -11.45
N PRO A 230 -6.03 -2.99 -10.41
CA PRO A 230 -5.26 -3.76 -9.46
C PRO A 230 -4.69 -5.01 -10.13
N ASP A 231 -3.44 -5.36 -9.79
CA ASP A 231 -2.85 -6.66 -10.14
C ASP A 231 -3.74 -7.81 -9.63
N ARG A 232 -4.33 -7.62 -8.44
CA ARG A 232 -5.31 -8.51 -7.81
C ARG A 232 -6.10 -7.79 -6.73
N VAL A 233 -7.33 -8.24 -6.51
CA VAL A 233 -8.10 -8.03 -5.29
C VAL A 233 -8.07 -9.34 -4.49
N LEU A 234 -7.82 -9.26 -3.19
CA LEU A 234 -7.80 -10.43 -2.30
C LEU A 234 -8.94 -10.34 -1.30
N ILE A 235 -9.76 -11.39 -1.19
CA ILE A 235 -10.87 -11.49 -0.24
C ILE A 235 -10.75 -12.81 0.53
N GLY A 236 -10.56 -12.73 1.84
CA GLY A 236 -10.57 -13.85 2.76
C GLY A 236 -11.86 -13.89 3.57
N GLY A 237 -12.43 -15.08 3.78
CA GLY A 237 -13.57 -15.26 4.68
C GLY A 237 -13.60 -16.64 5.34
N ARG A 238 -14.62 -16.90 6.15
CA ARG A 238 -14.82 -18.22 6.77
C ARG A 238 -15.29 -19.25 5.74
N GLU A 239 -14.86 -20.50 5.91
CA GLU A 239 -15.28 -21.64 5.09
C GLU A 239 -16.63 -22.20 5.56
N THR A 240 -17.63 -21.33 5.63
CA THR A 240 -19.02 -21.63 6.00
C THR A 240 -19.98 -21.09 4.95
N PRO A 241 -21.23 -21.58 4.85
CA PRO A 241 -22.19 -21.05 3.89
C PRO A 241 -22.41 -19.52 4.02
N GLY A 242 -22.45 -19.01 5.25
CA GLY A 242 -22.53 -17.57 5.52
C GLY A 242 -21.28 -16.81 5.07
N GLY A 243 -20.10 -17.36 5.34
CA GLY A 243 -18.83 -16.76 4.93
C GLY A 243 -18.68 -16.70 3.41
N GLN A 244 -19.03 -17.77 2.70
CA GLN A 244 -19.00 -17.81 1.23
C GLN A 244 -20.00 -16.82 0.60
N LYS A 245 -21.20 -16.67 1.19
CA LYS A 245 -22.16 -15.64 0.75
C LYS A 245 -21.62 -14.23 0.96
N ALA A 246 -20.94 -13.98 2.08
CA ALA A 246 -20.31 -12.69 2.33
C ALA A 246 -19.16 -12.40 1.36
N ILE A 247 -18.29 -13.38 1.10
CA ILE A 247 -17.23 -13.28 0.08
C ILE A 247 -17.84 -12.94 -1.27
N GLN A 248 -18.89 -13.65 -1.69
CA GLN A 248 -19.54 -13.40 -2.97
C GLN A 248 -20.13 -11.98 -3.04
N THR A 249 -20.78 -11.52 -1.96
CA THR A 249 -21.35 -10.16 -1.90
C THR A 249 -20.27 -9.10 -2.12
N LEU A 250 -19.09 -9.25 -1.50
CA LEU A 250 -17.98 -8.31 -1.69
C LEU A 250 -17.31 -8.47 -3.06
N LYS A 251 -17.19 -9.71 -3.57
CA LYS A 251 -16.68 -9.99 -4.92
C LYS A 251 -17.55 -9.28 -5.98
N ASP A 252 -18.87 -9.32 -5.83
CA ASP A 252 -19.82 -8.67 -6.75
C ASP A 252 -19.61 -7.15 -6.80
N VAL A 253 -19.23 -6.51 -5.69
CA VAL A 253 -18.86 -5.09 -5.66
C VAL A 253 -17.63 -4.85 -6.54
N TYR A 254 -16.53 -5.58 -6.31
CA TYR A 254 -15.30 -5.41 -7.09
C TYR A 254 -15.45 -5.78 -8.58
N ALA A 255 -16.30 -6.76 -8.89
CA ALA A 255 -16.54 -7.22 -10.26
C ALA A 255 -17.19 -6.16 -11.18
N HIS A 256 -17.64 -5.01 -10.64
CA HIS A 256 -18.10 -3.89 -11.45
C HIS A 256 -16.99 -3.28 -12.33
N TRP A 257 -15.72 -3.43 -11.94
CA TRP A 257 -14.60 -2.91 -12.73
C TRP A 257 -13.34 -3.77 -12.72
N VAL A 258 -13.20 -4.70 -11.77
CA VAL A 258 -12.06 -5.62 -11.70
C VAL A 258 -12.44 -6.93 -12.42
N PRO A 259 -11.64 -7.39 -13.40
CA PRO A 259 -11.85 -8.70 -14.02
C PRO A 259 -11.87 -9.82 -12.98
N GLU A 260 -12.78 -10.79 -13.13
CA GLU A 260 -12.97 -11.84 -12.12
C GLU A 260 -11.72 -12.68 -11.88
N GLU A 261 -10.90 -12.90 -12.91
CA GLU A 261 -9.62 -13.60 -12.82
C GLU A 261 -8.60 -12.90 -11.91
N ASN A 262 -8.78 -11.59 -11.68
CA ASN A 262 -7.95 -10.80 -10.78
C ASN A 262 -8.56 -10.72 -9.37
N ILE A 263 -9.72 -11.33 -9.10
CA ILE A 263 -10.32 -11.38 -7.76
C ILE A 263 -10.07 -12.75 -7.14
N ILE A 264 -9.11 -12.80 -6.21
CA ILE A 264 -8.70 -14.01 -5.51
C ILE A 264 -9.50 -14.14 -4.22
N THR A 265 -10.19 -15.26 -4.05
CA THR A 265 -10.92 -15.60 -2.82
C THR A 265 -10.19 -16.71 -2.05
N THR A 266 -10.06 -16.57 -0.74
CA THR A 266 -9.36 -17.54 0.11
C THR A 266 -9.98 -17.62 1.52
N ASN A 267 -9.39 -18.41 2.43
CA ASN A 267 -9.77 -18.37 3.83
C ASN A 267 -9.22 -17.11 4.53
N LEU A 268 -9.87 -16.74 5.63
CA LEU A 268 -9.60 -15.52 6.37
C LEU A 268 -8.11 -15.30 6.71
N TRP A 269 -7.44 -16.30 7.28
CA TRP A 269 -6.04 -16.18 7.71
C TRP A 269 -5.06 -16.14 6.54
N SER A 270 -5.38 -16.82 5.45
CA SER A 270 -4.55 -16.80 4.24
C SER A 270 -4.56 -15.41 3.60
N ALA A 271 -5.67 -14.69 3.67
CA ALA A 271 -5.72 -13.30 3.20
C ALA A 271 -4.86 -12.37 4.06
N GLU A 272 -5.00 -12.43 5.40
CA GLU A 272 -4.19 -11.64 6.35
C GLU A 272 -2.69 -11.90 6.15
N LEU A 273 -2.27 -13.17 6.13
CA LEU A 273 -0.86 -13.55 5.98
C LEU A 273 -0.30 -13.16 4.61
N SER A 274 -1.09 -13.26 3.54
CA SER A 274 -0.64 -12.91 2.18
C SER A 274 -0.23 -11.45 2.07
N LYS A 275 -0.90 -10.53 2.79
CA LYS A 275 -0.50 -9.11 2.81
C LYS A 275 0.85 -8.91 3.49
N LEU A 276 1.04 -9.48 4.69
CA LEU A 276 2.32 -9.41 5.40
C LEU A 276 3.45 -10.03 4.59
N ALA A 277 3.19 -11.20 3.99
CA ALA A 277 4.16 -11.90 3.16
C ALA A 277 4.53 -11.05 1.93
N ALA A 278 3.55 -10.55 1.18
CA ALA A 278 3.82 -9.74 -0.01
C ALA A 278 4.70 -8.53 0.30
N ASN A 279 4.40 -7.79 1.37
CA ASN A 279 5.21 -6.64 1.80
C ASN A 279 6.61 -7.06 2.26
N ALA A 280 6.73 -8.19 2.96
CA ALA A 280 8.02 -8.74 3.37
C ALA A 280 8.88 -9.15 2.16
N PHE A 281 8.30 -9.77 1.13
CA PHE A 281 9.00 -10.12 -0.12
C PHE A 281 9.45 -8.88 -0.90
N LEU A 282 8.61 -7.83 -0.99
CA LEU A 282 8.99 -6.57 -1.64
C LEU A 282 10.18 -5.90 -0.93
N ALA A 283 10.11 -5.77 0.39
CA ALA A 283 11.20 -5.21 1.19
C ALA A 283 12.47 -6.08 1.16
N GLN A 284 12.32 -7.41 1.16
CA GLN A 284 13.45 -8.34 1.05
C GLN A 284 14.22 -8.15 -0.26
N ARG A 285 13.55 -7.85 -1.38
CA ARG A 285 14.22 -7.56 -2.65
C ARG A 285 15.09 -6.30 -2.54
N ILE A 286 14.58 -5.25 -1.91
CA ILE A 286 15.32 -4.00 -1.68
C ILE A 286 16.53 -4.27 -0.77
N SER A 287 16.35 -4.95 0.35
CA SER A 287 17.47 -5.30 1.25
C SER A 287 18.50 -6.21 0.56
N SER A 288 18.06 -7.17 -0.24
CA SER A 288 18.96 -8.05 -1.01
C SER A 288 19.84 -7.26 -1.98
N VAL A 289 19.24 -6.35 -2.77
CA VAL A 289 20.03 -5.53 -3.71
C VAL A 289 20.91 -4.49 -2.98
N ASN A 290 20.47 -3.99 -1.82
CA ASN A 290 21.27 -3.12 -0.96
C ASN A 290 22.48 -3.87 -0.37
N ALA A 291 22.32 -5.13 0.06
CA ALA A 291 23.46 -5.95 0.48
C ALA A 291 24.47 -6.15 -0.67
N MET A 292 23.98 -6.42 -1.89
CA MET A 292 24.82 -6.49 -3.09
C MET A 292 25.51 -5.16 -3.41
N SER A 293 24.87 -4.02 -3.10
CA SER A 293 25.45 -2.69 -3.33
C SER A 293 26.75 -2.50 -2.52
N ALA A 294 26.78 -2.94 -1.26
CA ALA A 294 28.00 -2.87 -0.45
C ALA A 294 29.13 -3.74 -1.03
N LEU A 295 28.80 -4.95 -1.53
CA LEU A 295 29.78 -5.81 -2.20
C LEU A 295 30.27 -5.20 -3.52
N CYS A 296 29.40 -4.53 -4.27
CA CYS A 296 29.79 -3.82 -5.50
C CYS A 296 30.80 -2.71 -5.21
N GLU A 297 30.57 -1.91 -4.17
CA GLU A 297 31.49 -0.86 -3.72
C GLU A 297 32.86 -1.43 -3.35
N ALA A 298 32.91 -2.59 -2.68
CA ALA A 298 34.16 -3.23 -2.25
C ALA A 298 34.94 -3.90 -3.40
N THR A 299 34.26 -4.32 -4.46
CA THR A 299 34.86 -5.11 -5.56
C THR A 299 35.06 -4.32 -6.85
N GLY A 300 34.50 -3.11 -6.93
CA GLY A 300 34.51 -2.29 -8.15
C GLY A 300 33.43 -2.67 -9.16
N ALA A 301 32.44 -3.47 -8.79
CA ALA A 301 31.26 -3.71 -9.61
C ALA A 301 30.25 -2.55 -9.51
N ASN A 302 29.22 -2.57 -10.37
CA ASN A 302 28.15 -1.58 -10.39
C ASN A 302 26.79 -2.24 -10.13
N VAL A 303 26.13 -1.88 -9.04
CA VAL A 303 24.87 -2.47 -8.59
C VAL A 303 23.75 -2.30 -9.60
N SER A 304 23.71 -1.19 -10.36
CA SER A 304 22.70 -0.98 -11.41
C SER A 304 22.87 -1.99 -12.54
N GLN A 305 24.12 -2.33 -12.91
CA GLN A 305 24.41 -3.35 -13.92
C GLN A 305 24.09 -4.76 -13.41
N VAL A 306 24.46 -5.04 -12.15
CA VAL A 306 24.13 -6.32 -11.49
C VAL A 306 22.61 -6.51 -11.39
N ALA A 307 21.88 -5.51 -10.89
CA ALA A 307 20.43 -5.54 -10.79
C ALA A 307 19.75 -5.70 -12.16
N TYR A 308 20.25 -5.02 -13.19
CA TYR A 308 19.76 -5.18 -14.56
C TYR A 308 19.95 -6.62 -15.05
N ALA A 309 21.14 -7.20 -14.89
CA ALA A 309 21.43 -8.57 -15.32
C ALA A 309 20.58 -9.60 -14.57
N VAL A 310 20.46 -9.48 -13.24
CA VAL A 310 19.62 -10.34 -12.39
C VAL A 310 18.14 -10.22 -12.77
N GLY A 311 17.66 -9.00 -13.00
CA GLY A 311 16.27 -8.72 -13.33
C GLY A 311 15.83 -9.17 -14.72
N LYS A 312 16.76 -9.60 -15.59
CA LYS A 312 16.42 -10.21 -16.90
C LYS A 312 15.90 -11.62 -16.78
N ASP A 313 16.23 -12.34 -15.71
CA ASP A 313 15.61 -13.62 -15.44
C ASP A 313 14.14 -13.39 -15.04
N THR A 314 13.22 -13.85 -15.87
CA THR A 314 11.78 -13.62 -15.68
C THR A 314 11.22 -14.28 -14.41
N ARG A 315 11.93 -15.25 -13.83
CA ARG A 315 11.59 -15.86 -12.54
C ARG A 315 11.86 -14.92 -11.37
N ILE A 316 12.78 -13.95 -11.54
CA ILE A 316 13.11 -12.92 -10.56
C ILE A 316 12.35 -11.63 -10.88
N GLY A 317 12.36 -11.23 -12.15
CA GLY A 317 11.77 -10.00 -12.66
C GLY A 317 12.56 -8.72 -12.27
N PRO A 318 12.33 -7.61 -12.98
CA PRO A 318 13.15 -6.40 -12.86
C PRO A 318 12.72 -5.42 -11.76
N LYS A 319 11.50 -5.57 -11.21
CA LYS A 319 10.92 -4.61 -10.26
C LYS A 319 11.55 -4.73 -8.87
N PHE A 320 11.54 -3.64 -8.09
CA PHE A 320 12.04 -3.62 -6.69
C PHE A 320 13.52 -4.05 -6.55
N LEU A 321 14.35 -3.79 -7.58
CA LEU A 321 15.79 -4.06 -7.58
C LEU A 321 16.63 -2.77 -7.67
N ASN A 322 16.07 -1.63 -7.28
CA ASN A 322 16.81 -0.38 -7.22
C ASN A 322 17.48 -0.24 -5.84
N ALA A 323 18.81 -0.23 -5.82
CA ALA A 323 19.55 0.05 -4.60
C ALA A 323 19.36 1.51 -4.16
N SER A 324 19.25 1.73 -2.86
CA SER A 324 19.00 3.04 -2.25
C SER A 324 19.62 3.13 -0.86
N VAL A 325 19.57 4.30 -0.23
CA VAL A 325 20.01 4.53 1.16
C VAL A 325 19.21 3.70 2.17
N GLY A 326 18.01 3.28 1.79
CA GLY A 326 17.14 2.41 2.57
C GLY A 326 15.71 2.47 2.03
N PHE A 327 14.90 1.48 2.33
CA PHE A 327 13.44 1.62 2.17
C PHE A 327 12.86 2.37 3.38
N GLY A 328 11.74 3.04 3.15
CA GLY A 328 10.92 3.70 4.16
C GLY A 328 9.43 3.46 3.94
N GLY A 329 8.59 4.36 4.43
CA GLY A 329 7.14 4.26 4.37
C GLY A 329 6.56 3.45 5.53
N SER A 330 5.27 3.67 5.83
CA SER A 330 4.62 3.10 7.01
C SER A 330 4.41 1.58 6.99
N CYS A 331 4.60 0.91 5.84
CA CYS A 331 4.23 -0.49 5.65
C CYS A 331 5.40 -1.45 5.88
N PHE A 332 6.53 -1.31 5.18
CA PHE A 332 7.54 -2.37 5.13
C PHE A 332 8.15 -2.73 6.49
N GLN A 333 8.68 -1.74 7.23
CA GLN A 333 9.32 -2.02 8.51
C GLN A 333 8.31 -2.57 9.51
N LYS A 334 7.15 -1.94 9.62
CA LYS A 334 6.05 -2.33 10.51
C LYS A 334 5.59 -3.77 10.23
N ASP A 335 5.30 -4.11 8.98
CA ASP A 335 4.73 -5.41 8.61
C ASP A 335 5.74 -6.54 8.80
N ILE A 336 7.02 -6.31 8.50
CA ILE A 336 8.07 -7.30 8.77
C ILE A 336 8.27 -7.50 10.26
N LEU A 337 8.32 -6.42 11.07
CA LEU A 337 8.46 -6.57 12.52
C LEU A 337 7.25 -7.29 13.13
N ASN A 338 6.06 -7.05 12.58
CA ASN A 338 4.86 -7.79 12.94
C ASN A 338 4.96 -9.29 12.59
N LEU A 339 5.42 -9.60 11.38
CA LEU A 339 5.67 -10.98 10.94
C LEU A 339 6.70 -11.69 11.84
N VAL A 340 7.80 -11.01 12.17
CA VAL A 340 8.81 -11.50 13.11
C VAL A 340 8.17 -11.82 14.47
N TYR A 341 7.34 -10.91 14.99
CA TYR A 341 6.65 -11.12 16.26
C TYR A 341 5.64 -12.29 16.21
N ILE A 342 4.90 -12.44 15.11
CA ILE A 342 4.01 -13.57 14.89
C ILE A 342 4.80 -14.88 14.90
N CYS A 343 5.93 -14.95 14.21
CA CYS A 343 6.81 -16.12 14.22
C CYS A 343 7.30 -16.44 15.64
N GLU A 344 7.76 -15.43 16.40
CA GLU A 344 8.17 -15.58 17.81
C GLU A 344 7.03 -16.16 18.67
N CYS A 345 5.82 -15.63 18.56
CA CYS A 345 4.65 -16.10 19.31
C CYS A 345 4.20 -17.53 18.96
N ASN A 346 4.55 -18.03 17.77
CA ASN A 346 4.24 -19.40 17.35
C ASN A 346 5.41 -20.37 17.54
N GLY A 347 6.48 -19.96 18.25
CA GLY A 347 7.63 -20.82 18.52
C GLY A 347 8.49 -21.10 17.28
N LEU A 348 8.56 -20.16 16.34
CA LEU A 348 9.33 -20.27 15.08
C LEU A 348 10.52 -19.27 15.05
N PRO A 349 11.52 -19.41 15.95
CA PRO A 349 12.59 -18.42 16.08
C PRO A 349 13.49 -18.33 14.84
N GLU A 350 13.71 -19.41 14.10
CA GLU A 350 14.51 -19.42 12.87
C GLU A 350 13.84 -18.60 11.76
N VAL A 351 12.52 -18.72 11.63
CA VAL A 351 11.72 -17.95 10.66
C VAL A 351 11.69 -16.47 11.06
N ALA A 352 11.56 -16.19 12.36
CA ALA A 352 11.63 -14.83 12.88
C ALA A 352 12.99 -14.18 12.57
N GLU A 353 14.10 -14.87 12.82
CA GLU A 353 15.44 -14.33 12.55
C GLU A 353 15.68 -14.12 11.05
N TYR A 354 15.19 -15.03 10.18
CA TYR A 354 15.27 -14.88 8.73
C TYR A 354 14.64 -13.56 8.26
N TRP A 355 13.40 -13.27 8.66
CA TRP A 355 12.73 -12.02 8.26
C TRP A 355 13.34 -10.78 8.92
N LYS A 356 13.86 -10.92 10.15
CA LYS A 356 14.55 -9.83 10.85
C LYS A 356 15.81 -9.36 10.12
N GLN A 357 16.48 -10.21 9.34
CA GLN A 357 17.63 -9.81 8.51
C GLN A 357 17.27 -8.74 7.48
N VAL A 358 16.03 -8.73 6.98
CA VAL A 358 15.57 -7.68 6.04
C VAL A 358 15.66 -6.29 6.67
N ILE A 359 15.27 -6.16 7.94
CA ILE A 359 15.38 -4.90 8.70
C ILE A 359 16.82 -4.58 9.05
N LYS A 360 17.59 -5.57 9.53
CA LYS A 360 19.01 -5.37 9.88
C LYS A 360 19.84 -4.83 8.72
N ILE A 361 19.61 -5.34 7.50
CA ILE A 361 20.27 -4.84 6.29
C ILE A 361 19.82 -3.42 5.94
N ASN A 362 18.54 -3.08 6.12
CA ASN A 362 18.05 -1.72 5.90
C ASN A 362 18.69 -0.72 6.87
N ASP A 363 18.78 -1.07 8.16
CA ASP A 363 19.44 -0.24 9.18
C ASP A 363 20.95 -0.12 8.91
N TYR A 364 21.61 -1.22 8.55
CA TYR A 364 23.01 -1.22 8.11
C TYR A 364 23.24 -0.28 6.90
N GLN A 365 22.36 -0.30 5.91
CA GLN A 365 22.47 0.55 4.72
C GLN A 365 22.43 2.05 5.07
N LYS A 366 21.56 2.45 5.99
CA LYS A 366 21.46 3.84 6.47
C LYS A 366 22.72 4.25 7.24
N THR A 367 23.15 3.41 8.18
CA THR A 367 24.35 3.67 9.00
C THR A 367 25.61 3.74 8.15
N ARG A 368 25.84 2.78 7.23
CA ARG A 368 27.04 2.79 6.38
C ARG A 368 27.10 4.01 5.45
N PHE A 369 25.92 4.52 5.03
CA PHE A 369 25.85 5.75 4.24
C PHE A 369 26.31 6.95 5.06
N VAL A 370 25.84 7.09 6.31
CA VAL A 370 26.31 8.13 7.24
C VAL A 370 27.83 8.00 7.48
N ASN A 371 28.32 6.80 7.79
CA ASN A 371 29.74 6.55 8.02
C ASN A 371 30.57 6.94 6.79
N ARG A 372 30.07 6.67 5.58
CA ARG A 372 30.71 7.10 4.34
C ARG A 372 30.77 8.62 4.23
N VAL A 373 29.68 9.33 4.52
CA VAL A 373 29.64 10.81 4.50
C VAL A 373 30.69 11.38 5.45
N VAL A 374 30.74 10.89 6.69
CA VAL A 374 31.66 11.36 7.73
C VAL A 374 33.12 11.02 7.37
N ALA A 375 33.40 9.79 6.97
CA ALA A 375 34.75 9.35 6.62
C ALA A 375 35.32 10.14 5.43
N SER A 376 34.50 10.37 4.39
CA SER A 376 34.90 11.10 3.19
C SER A 376 35.26 12.56 3.49
N MET A 377 34.67 13.13 4.53
CA MET A 377 34.93 14.50 5.00
C MET A 377 35.92 14.52 6.18
N PHE A 378 36.95 13.67 6.11
CA PHE A 378 38.07 13.65 7.05
C PHE A 378 37.68 13.22 8.47
N ASN A 379 36.74 12.27 8.60
CA ASN A 379 36.21 11.77 9.87
C ASN A 379 35.63 12.87 10.79
N THR A 380 35.21 14.01 10.23
CA THR A 380 34.58 15.07 11.00
C THR A 380 33.61 15.88 10.15
N VAL A 381 32.38 16.03 10.65
CA VAL A 381 31.35 16.89 10.07
C VAL A 381 30.91 18.01 11.01
N SER A 382 31.58 18.16 12.15
CA SER A 382 31.24 19.18 13.14
C SER A 382 31.27 20.57 12.52
N ASN A 383 30.16 21.30 12.64
CA ASN A 383 29.92 22.65 12.08
C ASN A 383 30.03 22.74 10.54
N LYS A 384 30.14 21.61 9.82
CA LYS A 384 30.07 21.62 8.36
C LYS A 384 28.61 21.72 7.94
N LYS A 385 28.31 22.65 7.02
CA LYS A 385 27.02 22.70 6.31
C LYS A 385 26.92 21.50 5.35
N ILE A 386 25.89 20.68 5.50
CA ILE A 386 25.54 19.57 4.61
C ILE A 386 24.14 19.84 4.06
N ALA A 387 24.02 19.87 2.73
CA ALA A 387 22.73 19.99 2.07
C ALA A 387 22.04 18.64 2.02
N ILE A 388 20.77 18.57 2.41
CA ILE A 388 19.92 17.38 2.29
C ILE A 388 18.87 17.67 1.22
N LEU A 389 18.95 16.94 0.11
CA LEU A 389 17.99 17.04 -0.98
C LEU A 389 17.03 15.84 -0.91
N GLY A 390 15.79 16.12 -0.54
CA GLY A 390 14.74 15.14 -0.30
C GLY A 390 14.64 14.70 1.16
N PHE A 391 13.43 14.71 1.68
CA PHE A 391 13.07 14.26 3.03
C PHE A 391 11.92 13.23 3.01
N ALA A 392 11.00 13.32 2.05
CA ALA A 392 9.96 12.31 1.86
C ALA A 392 10.55 10.90 1.64
N PHE A 393 9.83 9.84 2.01
CA PHE A 393 10.38 8.48 1.93
C PHE A 393 10.59 7.99 0.48
N LYS A 394 9.84 8.55 -0.46
CA LYS A 394 9.92 8.36 -1.92
C LYS A 394 9.47 9.65 -2.62
N LYS A 395 9.67 9.72 -3.94
CA LYS A 395 9.12 10.84 -4.74
C LYS A 395 7.60 10.82 -4.84
N ASP A 396 7.03 11.95 -5.24
CA ASP A 396 5.61 12.19 -5.51
C ASP A 396 4.67 12.04 -4.29
N THR A 397 5.21 12.21 -3.08
CA THR A 397 4.45 12.24 -1.82
C THR A 397 5.07 13.23 -0.82
N GLY A 398 4.27 13.75 0.10
CA GLY A 398 4.72 14.50 1.27
C GLY A 398 4.91 13.64 2.52
N ASP A 399 4.75 12.31 2.41
CA ASP A 399 4.87 11.40 3.55
C ASP A 399 6.33 11.16 3.96
N THR A 400 6.57 11.27 5.26
CA THR A 400 7.89 11.16 5.90
C THR A 400 8.00 9.96 6.82
N ARG A 401 6.92 9.17 7.00
CA ARG A 401 6.93 8.00 7.89
C ARG A 401 8.03 7.02 7.49
N GLU A 402 8.87 6.67 8.45
CA GLU A 402 10.03 5.76 8.27
C GLU A 402 10.98 6.19 7.15
N THR A 403 11.03 7.47 6.77
CA THR A 403 11.96 7.92 5.72
C THR A 403 13.41 7.67 6.16
N PRO A 404 14.26 7.09 5.29
CA PRO A 404 15.70 6.97 5.57
C PRO A 404 16.37 8.32 5.83
N ALA A 405 15.79 9.43 5.35
CA ALA A 405 16.31 10.77 5.57
C ALA A 405 16.38 11.13 7.06
N ILE A 406 15.43 10.67 7.89
CA ILE A 406 15.44 10.91 9.33
C ILE A 406 16.68 10.27 9.97
N ASP A 407 16.96 9.00 9.67
CA ASP A 407 18.10 8.28 10.24
C ASP A 407 19.43 8.88 9.79
N VAL A 408 19.55 9.24 8.51
CA VAL A 408 20.75 9.90 7.98
C VAL A 408 20.96 11.26 8.64
N CYS A 409 19.91 12.09 8.73
CA CYS A 409 19.99 13.40 9.39
C CYS A 409 20.36 13.27 10.86
N LYS A 410 19.74 12.33 11.61
CA LYS A 410 20.06 12.08 13.03
C LYS A 410 21.51 11.61 13.20
N GLY A 411 22.01 10.74 12.31
CA GLY A 411 23.41 10.33 12.31
C GLY A 411 24.38 11.51 12.14
N LEU A 412 24.13 12.37 11.14
CA LEU A 412 24.97 13.56 10.89
C LEU A 412 24.87 14.61 12.00
N LEU A 413 23.69 14.81 12.58
CA LEU A 413 23.49 15.69 13.73
C LEU A 413 24.22 15.16 14.98
N GLY A 414 24.32 13.84 15.15
CA GLY A 414 25.13 13.21 16.19
C GLY A 414 26.59 13.64 16.16
N ASP A 415 27.14 13.84 14.96
CA ASP A 415 28.49 14.36 14.72
C ASP A 415 28.53 15.89 14.53
N LYS A 416 27.50 16.59 14.99
CA LYS A 416 27.37 18.06 15.03
C LYS A 416 27.41 18.73 13.65
N ALA A 417 26.94 18.07 12.59
CA ALA A 417 26.74 18.72 11.30
C ALA A 417 25.66 19.81 11.38
N MET A 418 25.75 20.80 10.47
CA MET A 418 24.69 21.77 10.22
C MET A 418 23.94 21.34 8.95
N LEU A 419 22.65 21.08 9.05
CA LEU A 419 21.85 20.57 7.93
C LEU A 419 21.05 21.69 7.27
N SER A 420 21.05 21.72 5.94
CA SER A 420 20.20 22.58 5.12
C SER A 420 19.30 21.69 4.26
N ILE A 421 18.03 21.60 4.59
CA ILE A 421 17.11 20.61 4.03
C ILE A 421 16.18 21.29 3.01
N TYR A 422 16.06 20.67 1.84
CA TYR A 422 15.07 21.02 0.84
C TYR A 422 14.30 19.77 0.41
N ASP A 423 12.96 19.83 0.48
CA ASP A 423 12.05 18.86 -0.12
C ASP A 423 10.87 19.61 -0.78
N PRO A 424 10.46 19.25 -2.02
CA PRO A 424 9.39 19.95 -2.71
C PRO A 424 8.00 19.83 -2.09
N GLN A 425 7.73 18.83 -1.25
CA GLN A 425 6.39 18.51 -0.73
C GLN A 425 6.32 18.43 0.81
N VAL A 426 7.45 18.31 1.50
CA VAL A 426 7.47 18.22 2.97
C VAL A 426 7.66 19.60 3.61
N THR A 427 6.75 19.97 4.52
CA THR A 427 6.81 21.25 5.24
C THR A 427 7.91 21.30 6.31
N GLU A 428 8.39 22.51 6.63
CA GLU A 428 9.37 22.73 7.70
C GLU A 428 8.88 22.18 9.05
N ASP A 429 7.62 22.44 9.42
CA ASP A 429 7.04 21.97 10.67
C ASP A 429 7.09 20.43 10.79
N GLN A 430 6.82 19.73 9.68
CA GLN A 430 6.87 18.27 9.63
C GLN A 430 8.32 17.77 9.78
N ILE A 431 9.27 18.37 9.08
CA ILE A 431 10.70 18.02 9.18
C ILE A 431 11.21 18.21 10.62
N GLN A 432 10.95 19.38 11.22
CA GLN A 432 11.37 19.69 12.59
C GLN A 432 10.75 18.73 13.60
N ARG A 433 9.46 18.42 13.43
CA ARG A 433 8.76 17.42 14.26
C ARG A 433 9.44 16.06 14.14
N ASP A 434 9.62 15.54 12.94
CA ASP A 434 10.16 14.19 12.70
C ASP A 434 11.59 14.01 13.25
N LEU A 435 12.42 15.05 13.15
CA LEU A 435 13.78 15.01 13.70
C LEU A 435 13.79 15.05 15.23
N SER A 436 12.78 15.65 15.86
CA SER A 436 12.63 15.71 17.33
C SER A 436 11.95 14.47 17.94
N MET A 437 11.22 13.68 17.14
CA MET A 437 10.46 12.51 17.59
C MET A 437 11.33 11.29 17.89
N LYS A 438 10.85 10.43 18.80
CA LYS A 438 11.45 9.11 19.04
C LYS A 438 10.93 8.09 18.00
N LYS A 439 11.67 6.98 17.87
CA LYS A 439 11.32 5.89 16.95
C LYS A 439 9.91 5.36 17.26
N PHE A 440 9.07 5.20 16.24
CA PHE A 440 7.67 4.76 16.27
C PHE A 440 6.61 5.78 16.72
N ASP A 441 6.99 6.98 17.18
CA ASP A 441 5.99 7.99 17.61
C ASP A 441 5.09 8.43 16.44
N TRP A 442 5.59 8.39 15.19
CA TRP A 442 4.84 8.75 13.97
C TRP A 442 3.65 7.83 13.67
N ASP A 443 3.67 6.58 14.13
CA ASP A 443 2.62 5.59 13.84
C ASP A 443 1.36 5.87 14.70
N HIS A 444 1.54 6.56 15.83
CA HIS A 444 0.46 6.91 16.76
C HIS A 444 -0.34 8.13 16.28
N PRO A 445 -1.63 8.26 16.64
CA PRO A 445 -2.44 9.43 16.30
C PRO A 445 -1.83 10.75 16.76
N LEU A 446 -2.04 11.81 15.97
CA LEU A 446 -1.50 13.16 16.21
C LEU A 446 -1.69 13.69 17.64
N HIS A 447 -2.83 13.40 18.30
CA HIS A 447 -3.10 13.88 19.66
C HIS A 447 -2.29 13.14 20.75
N LEU A 448 -1.66 12.01 20.42
CA LEU A 448 -0.74 11.26 21.29
C LEU A 448 0.73 11.55 20.97
N GLN A 449 0.98 12.32 19.90
CA GLN A 449 2.32 12.75 19.52
C GLN A 449 2.75 13.98 20.34
N PRO A 450 4.05 14.26 20.50
CA PRO A 450 4.53 15.43 21.22
C PRO A 450 3.97 16.74 20.63
N MET A 451 3.38 17.59 21.49
CA MET A 451 2.63 18.79 21.07
C MET A 451 3.49 19.98 20.64
N SER A 452 4.82 19.90 20.70
CA SER A 452 5.70 20.98 20.21
C SER A 452 6.99 20.40 19.64
N PRO A 453 7.32 20.67 18.36
CA PRO A 453 8.67 20.44 17.87
C PRO A 453 9.61 21.35 18.66
N THR A 454 10.54 20.77 19.41
CA THR A 454 11.77 21.51 19.74
C THR A 454 12.51 21.74 18.43
N THR A 455 12.59 22.98 17.97
CA THR A 455 13.39 23.35 16.80
C THR A 455 14.81 22.85 16.97
N VAL A 456 15.27 22.02 16.04
CA VAL A 456 16.66 21.55 16.02
C VAL A 456 17.50 22.69 15.45
N LYS A 457 18.20 23.43 16.31
CA LYS A 457 18.94 24.66 15.94
C LYS A 457 19.94 24.46 14.80
N GLN A 458 20.46 23.24 14.63
CA GLN A 458 21.41 22.87 13.60
C GLN A 458 20.75 22.58 12.24
N VAL A 459 19.42 22.63 12.14
CA VAL A 459 18.64 22.33 10.93
C VAL A 459 17.98 23.60 10.43
N GLY A 460 18.33 24.01 9.21
CA GLY A 460 17.58 24.99 8.43
C GLY A 460 16.79 24.29 7.32
N VAL A 461 15.53 24.67 7.14
CA VAL A 461 14.71 24.24 6.00
C VAL A 461 14.60 25.41 5.03
N VAL A 462 14.84 25.16 3.75
CA VAL A 462 14.89 26.19 2.70
C VAL A 462 13.97 25.83 1.54
N TRP A 463 13.72 26.78 0.64
CA TRP A 463 12.66 26.67 -0.37
C TRP A 463 13.16 26.21 -1.75
N ASP A 464 14.48 26.14 -1.95
CA ASP A 464 15.08 25.64 -3.19
C ASP A 464 16.43 24.95 -2.98
N ALA A 465 16.78 24.07 -3.93
CA ALA A 465 18.00 23.28 -3.87
C ALA A 465 19.30 24.11 -3.96
N TYR A 466 19.29 25.28 -4.60
CA TYR A 466 20.47 26.14 -4.71
C TYR A 466 20.77 26.84 -3.39
N GLU A 467 19.76 27.28 -2.65
CA GLU A 467 19.92 27.81 -1.28
C GLU A 467 20.43 26.73 -0.33
N ALA A 468 19.89 25.52 -0.42
CA ALA A 468 20.31 24.38 0.40
C ALA A 468 21.80 24.08 0.22
N THR A 469 22.28 24.13 -1.02
CA THR A 469 23.63 23.74 -1.42
C THR A 469 24.66 24.87 -1.35
N LYS A 470 24.23 26.14 -1.28
CA LYS A 470 25.13 27.29 -1.12
C LYS A 470 25.99 27.16 0.14
N ASP A 471 27.30 27.35 0.03
CA ASP A 471 28.30 27.22 1.09
C ASP A 471 28.34 25.83 1.76
N ALA A 472 27.68 24.82 1.18
CA ALA A 472 27.73 23.45 1.70
C ALA A 472 29.08 22.79 1.41
N HIS A 473 29.47 21.87 2.28
CA HIS A 473 30.64 21.00 2.11
C HIS A 473 30.27 19.72 1.36
N GLY A 474 29.06 19.22 1.59
CA GLY A 474 28.54 18.03 0.94
C GLY A 474 27.05 18.12 0.66
N ILE A 475 26.60 17.36 -0.33
CA ILE A 475 25.19 17.19 -0.70
C ILE A 475 24.81 15.73 -0.48
N CYS A 476 23.74 15.46 0.26
CA CYS A 476 23.13 14.13 0.39
C CYS A 476 21.80 14.12 -0.37
N ILE A 477 21.69 13.31 -1.42
CA ILE A 477 20.42 13.11 -2.15
C ILE A 477 19.73 11.88 -1.57
N LEU A 478 18.63 12.10 -0.85
CA LEU A 478 17.97 11.06 -0.03
C LEU A 478 16.58 10.67 -0.55
N THR A 479 16.01 11.43 -1.49
CA THR A 479 14.75 11.12 -2.16
C THR A 479 14.89 11.35 -3.66
N GLU A 480 14.35 10.44 -4.47
CA GLU A 480 14.51 10.41 -5.93
C GLU A 480 13.60 11.39 -6.71
N TRP A 481 13.43 12.62 -6.20
CA TRP A 481 12.68 13.66 -6.91
C TRP A 481 13.28 13.93 -8.29
N ASP A 482 12.43 13.98 -9.32
CA ASP A 482 12.88 14.16 -10.70
C ASP A 482 13.55 15.52 -10.95
N GLU A 483 13.21 16.55 -10.16
CA GLU A 483 13.85 17.87 -10.21
C GLU A 483 15.37 17.80 -9.96
N PHE A 484 15.82 16.94 -9.03
CA PHE A 484 17.23 16.86 -8.64
C PHE A 484 18.15 16.38 -9.78
N LYS A 485 17.59 15.70 -10.79
CA LYS A 485 18.32 15.24 -11.98
C LYS A 485 18.72 16.39 -12.90
N ASN A 486 17.99 17.49 -12.86
CA ASN A 486 18.08 18.58 -13.83
C ASN A 486 18.65 19.88 -13.23
N LEU A 487 19.18 19.82 -12.01
CA LEU A 487 19.81 20.98 -11.36
C LEU A 487 21.08 21.41 -12.11
N ASP A 488 21.37 22.71 -12.09
CA ASP A 488 22.64 23.25 -12.58
C ASP A 488 23.75 22.97 -11.55
N PHE A 489 24.36 21.79 -11.67
CA PHE A 489 25.44 21.36 -10.79
C PHE A 489 26.73 22.19 -10.96
N GLN A 490 26.94 22.89 -12.08
CA GLN A 490 28.08 23.80 -12.21
C GLN A 490 27.87 25.03 -11.33
N ARG A 491 26.67 25.61 -11.34
CA ARG A 491 26.29 26.69 -10.42
C ARG A 491 26.42 26.26 -8.97
N ILE A 492 25.92 25.06 -8.64
CA ILE A 492 26.02 24.51 -7.28
C ILE A 492 27.50 24.36 -6.88
N TYR A 493 28.31 23.72 -7.73
CA TYR A 493 29.74 23.54 -7.47
C TYR A 493 30.44 24.86 -7.19
N ASN A 494 30.22 25.89 -8.02
CA ASN A 494 30.85 27.20 -7.87
C ASN A 494 30.55 27.88 -6.53
N ASN A 495 29.42 27.55 -5.90
CA ASN A 495 28.95 28.15 -4.64
C ASN A 495 29.16 27.24 -3.41
N MET A 496 29.77 26.05 -3.56
CA MET A 496 30.08 25.16 -2.44
C MET A 496 31.49 25.39 -1.88
N GLN A 497 31.73 24.92 -0.65
CA GLN A 497 33.07 24.81 -0.10
C GLN A 497 33.88 23.74 -0.85
N LYS A 498 35.22 23.84 -0.82
CA LYS A 498 36.12 22.89 -1.51
C LYS A 498 36.98 22.12 -0.49
N PRO A 499 37.20 20.81 -0.69
CA PRO A 499 36.63 19.96 -1.74
C PRO A 499 35.11 19.77 -1.57
N ALA A 500 34.37 19.72 -2.69
CA ALA A 500 32.91 19.61 -2.70
C ALA A 500 32.47 18.16 -2.93
N PHE A 501 31.59 17.65 -2.07
CA PHE A 501 31.14 16.26 -2.10
C PHE A 501 29.68 16.10 -2.55
N VAL A 502 29.39 15.04 -3.30
CA VAL A 502 28.03 14.58 -3.58
C VAL A 502 27.89 13.13 -3.16
N PHE A 503 26.92 12.86 -2.28
CA PHE A 503 26.52 11.54 -1.81
C PHE A 503 25.12 11.24 -2.35
N ASP A 504 25.07 10.51 -3.45
CA ASP A 504 23.83 10.10 -4.10
C ASP A 504 23.32 8.79 -3.50
N GLY A 505 22.36 8.91 -2.57
CA GLY A 505 21.69 7.79 -1.91
C GLY A 505 20.59 7.14 -2.76
N ARG A 506 20.30 7.65 -3.96
CA ARG A 506 19.19 7.20 -4.82
C ARG A 506 19.61 6.86 -6.25
N ASN A 507 20.88 7.05 -6.60
CA ASN A 507 21.44 6.82 -7.93
C ASN A 507 20.69 7.61 -9.04
N VAL A 508 20.30 8.85 -8.74
CA VAL A 508 19.53 9.71 -9.66
C VAL A 508 20.38 10.67 -10.48
N VAL A 509 21.61 10.98 -10.06
CA VAL A 509 22.49 11.93 -10.77
C VAL A 509 23.57 11.22 -11.59
N ASP A 510 24.07 11.91 -12.61
CA ASP A 510 25.16 11.43 -13.46
C ASP A 510 26.52 11.64 -12.78
N SER A 511 27.02 10.58 -12.16
CA SER A 511 28.27 10.60 -11.39
C SER A 511 29.48 11.05 -12.22
N GLU A 512 29.54 10.74 -13.52
CA GLU A 512 30.67 11.11 -14.38
C GLU A 512 30.67 12.60 -14.70
N LYS A 513 29.51 13.16 -15.04
CA LYS A 513 29.38 14.61 -15.25
C LYS A 513 29.75 15.41 -14.01
N LEU A 514 29.35 14.95 -12.82
CA LEU A 514 29.70 15.60 -11.56
C LEU A 514 31.20 15.56 -11.28
N ARG A 515 31.87 14.44 -11.57
CA ARG A 515 33.34 14.34 -11.46
C ARG A 515 34.06 15.29 -12.42
N GLN A 516 33.56 15.43 -13.66
CA GLN A 516 34.12 16.38 -14.64
C GLN A 516 34.02 17.84 -14.18
N ILE A 517 32.96 18.21 -13.48
CA ILE A 517 32.81 19.53 -12.85
C ILE A 517 33.82 19.74 -11.71
N GLY A 518 34.20 18.64 -11.03
CA GLY A 518 35.19 18.64 -9.95
C GLY A 518 34.64 18.20 -8.59
N PHE A 519 33.44 17.61 -8.54
CA PHE A 519 32.92 17.00 -7.32
C PHE A 519 33.62 15.68 -7.00
N ILE A 520 33.75 15.38 -5.71
CA ILE A 520 34.02 14.03 -5.22
C ILE A 520 32.69 13.32 -5.04
N VAL A 521 32.47 12.24 -5.79
CA VAL A 521 31.15 11.60 -5.90
C VAL A 521 31.13 10.21 -5.27
N TYR A 522 30.22 10.03 -4.33
CA TYR A 522 29.78 8.73 -3.84
C TYR A 522 28.37 8.44 -4.34
N SER A 523 28.17 7.26 -4.91
CA SER A 523 26.84 6.78 -5.31
C SER A 523 26.71 5.33 -4.86
N ILE A 524 25.58 4.99 -4.23
CA ILE A 524 25.37 3.67 -3.63
C ILE A 524 25.58 2.56 -4.67
N GLY A 525 26.43 1.59 -4.32
CA GLY A 525 26.68 0.41 -5.14
C GLY A 525 27.45 0.65 -6.43
N LYS A 526 28.04 1.83 -6.65
CA LYS A 526 28.91 2.09 -7.81
C LYS A 526 30.39 2.03 -7.40
N PRO A 527 31.31 1.88 -8.38
CA PRO A 527 32.74 1.96 -8.09
C PRO A 527 33.09 3.28 -7.39
N LEU A 528 33.84 3.16 -6.29
CA LEU A 528 34.25 4.31 -5.48
C LEU A 528 35.14 5.25 -6.29
N ASP A 529 34.94 6.55 -6.07
CA ASP A 529 35.86 7.58 -6.53
C ASP A 529 37.28 7.29 -6.02
N ALA A 530 38.31 7.65 -6.79
CA ALA A 530 39.70 7.41 -6.41
C ALA A 530 40.01 8.04 -5.04
N TRP A 531 39.48 9.24 -4.77
CA TRP A 531 39.63 9.91 -3.47
C TRP A 531 39.07 9.08 -2.30
N LEU A 532 37.99 8.35 -2.53
CA LEU A 532 37.26 7.62 -1.50
C LEU A 532 37.83 6.23 -1.23
N LYS A 533 38.62 5.66 -2.15
CA LYS A 533 39.24 4.34 -1.99
C LYS A 533 40.25 4.32 -0.85
N ASP A 534 40.99 5.41 -0.69
CA ASP A 534 42.02 5.55 0.34
C ASP A 534 41.45 5.99 1.70
N MET A 535 40.14 6.23 1.77
CA MET A 535 39.40 6.58 3.00
C MET A 535 38.42 5.46 3.33
N PRO A 536 38.84 4.40 4.05
CA PRO A 536 37.95 3.33 4.44
C PRO A 536 36.80 3.90 5.29
N ALA A 537 35.57 3.48 5.00
CA ALA A 537 34.43 3.85 5.84
C ALA A 537 34.63 3.26 7.24
N LEU A 538 34.36 4.06 8.28
CA LEU A 538 34.37 3.58 9.66
C LEU A 538 33.34 2.44 9.81
N VAL A 539 33.73 1.37 10.49
CA VAL A 539 32.86 0.22 10.82
C VAL A 539 31.99 0.57 12.02
#